data_AF-A0A9D7QMS2-F1
#
_entry.id   AF-A0A9D7QMS2-F1
#
_cell.length_a   1.000
_cell.length_b   1.000
_cell.length_c   1.000
_cell.angle_alpha   90.00
_cell.angle_beta   90.00
_cell.angle_gamma   90.00
#
_symmetry.space_group_name_H-M   'P 1'
#
loop_
_entity.id
_entity.type
_entity.pdbx_description
1 polymer ?
#
loop_
_entity_poly.entity_id
_entity_poly.type
_entity_poly.pdbx_seq_one_letter_code
_entity_poly.pdbx_strand_id
1 'polypeptide(L)'
;MYKFAFLKDYYHILQVSRTADAAAIRKAWLKRARECHPDHHPDDPLAEEQFKEVQEAWSVLRDPQSKARYDFQPAFSGPPPATHPVKHYFYCTCRISAIRCFEEMEVTFTFSGNGRVFRKPPFSGFHITGSPFVAISYMIHEGVQVKETRLTYIITPIVPGRLTIGAASIMVDDKILYTEPIVIDAAAVPCFFIKDTIANGKPMRFTLHYEFPDGEEPLRISELKKNHVILIPRSKAAALFHKIGAIMKWVFTLSGMILFNKYLGWNLIAGGLAGNVIGGMNVHIMYLLAGVAPSYPKSLQFPLVKRYLDNGYRMGESHGIPLIKGNYLFRLGQLLT
;
A
#
# COMPACT_ATOMS: atom_id res chain seq x y z
N MET A 1 1.91 -35.68 -15.93
CA MET A 1 1.40 -34.64 -15.00
C MET A 1 0.28 -33.90 -15.72
N TYR A 2 -0.99 -34.27 -15.48
CA TYR A 2 -2.11 -33.58 -16.14
C TYR A 2 -2.20 -32.16 -15.60
N LYS A 3 -1.91 -31.19 -16.47
CA LYS A 3 -2.15 -29.77 -16.20
C LYS A 3 -3.65 -29.54 -16.38
N PHE A 4 -4.43 -29.77 -15.32
CA PHE A 4 -5.84 -29.39 -15.32
C PHE A 4 -5.89 -27.87 -15.51
N ALA A 5 -6.37 -27.42 -16.67
CA ALA A 5 -6.68 -26.02 -16.90
C ALA A 5 -8.00 -25.73 -16.17
N PHE A 6 -7.91 -25.04 -15.03
CA PHE A 6 -9.07 -24.68 -14.23
C PHE A 6 -9.83 -23.52 -14.88
N LEU A 7 -11.05 -23.77 -15.35
CA LEU A 7 -11.90 -22.76 -15.98
C LEU A 7 -12.76 -22.04 -14.93
N LYS A 8 -12.89 -20.71 -15.07
CA LYS A 8 -13.75 -19.87 -14.23
C LYS A 8 -15.23 -20.11 -14.56
N ASP A 9 -16.12 -20.12 -13.56
CA ASP A 9 -17.58 -20.12 -13.80
C ASP A 9 -18.09 -18.69 -14.04
N TYR A 10 -18.21 -18.31 -15.32
CA TYR A 10 -18.63 -16.97 -15.72
C TYR A 10 -20.10 -16.67 -15.40
N TYR A 11 -20.96 -17.69 -15.39
CA TYR A 11 -22.36 -17.53 -15.02
C TYR A 11 -22.47 -17.22 -13.52
N HIS A 12 -21.68 -17.89 -12.69
CA HIS A 12 -21.60 -17.62 -11.26
C HIS A 12 -21.02 -16.23 -10.94
N ILE A 13 -19.98 -15.80 -11.67
CA ILE A 13 -19.39 -14.44 -11.52
C ILE A 13 -20.43 -13.34 -11.80
N LEU A 14 -21.24 -13.52 -12.85
CA LEU A 14 -22.32 -12.61 -13.20
C LEU A 14 -23.61 -12.81 -12.37
N GLN A 15 -23.70 -13.87 -11.56
CA GLN A 15 -24.91 -14.28 -10.84
C GLN A 15 -26.14 -14.47 -11.73
N VAL A 16 -25.96 -15.22 -12.81
CA VAL A 16 -27.04 -15.59 -13.72
C VAL A 16 -27.11 -17.10 -13.88
N SER A 17 -28.29 -17.62 -14.21
CA SER A 17 -28.44 -19.01 -14.60
C SER A 17 -27.65 -19.30 -15.88
N ARG A 18 -27.18 -20.54 -16.06
CA ARG A 18 -26.60 -21.03 -17.33
C ARG A 18 -27.60 -20.94 -18.50
N THR A 19 -28.89 -20.94 -18.18
CA THR A 19 -30.00 -20.78 -19.13
C THR A 19 -30.40 -19.32 -19.37
N ALA A 20 -29.69 -18.35 -18.78
CA ALA A 20 -30.00 -16.93 -18.95
C ALA A 20 -29.84 -16.50 -20.41
N ASP A 21 -30.77 -15.67 -20.87
CA ASP A 21 -30.72 -15.06 -22.20
C ASP A 21 -29.72 -13.89 -22.25
N ALA A 22 -29.42 -13.42 -23.45
CA ALA A 22 -28.47 -12.32 -23.65
C ALA A 22 -28.89 -11.03 -22.91
N ALA A 23 -30.20 -10.79 -22.78
CA ALA A 23 -30.73 -9.63 -22.06
C ALA A 23 -30.47 -9.73 -20.55
N ALA A 24 -30.71 -10.88 -19.94
CA ALA A 24 -30.43 -11.15 -18.53
C ALA A 24 -28.93 -11.09 -18.24
N ILE A 25 -28.09 -11.68 -19.10
CA ILE A 25 -26.63 -11.62 -18.97
C ILE A 25 -26.15 -10.16 -19.03
N ARG A 26 -26.64 -9.37 -19.99
CA ARG A 26 -26.30 -7.94 -20.10
C ARG A 26 -26.73 -7.14 -18.88
N LYS A 27 -27.95 -7.36 -18.39
CA LYS A 27 -28.50 -6.69 -17.20
C LYS A 27 -27.66 -7.01 -15.96
N ALA A 28 -27.28 -8.28 -15.81
CA ALA A 28 -26.45 -8.73 -14.70
C ALA A 28 -25.04 -8.15 -14.77
N TRP A 29 -24.42 -8.13 -15.95
CA TRP A 29 -23.12 -7.47 -16.15
C TRP A 29 -23.17 -5.99 -15.77
N LEU A 30 -24.16 -5.22 -16.25
CA LEU A 30 -24.29 -3.80 -15.91
C LEU A 30 -24.43 -3.57 -14.40
N LYS A 31 -25.23 -4.40 -13.73
CA LYS A 31 -25.40 -4.36 -12.28
C LYS A 31 -24.07 -4.64 -11.57
N ARG A 32 -23.42 -5.76 -11.92
CA ARG A 32 -22.16 -6.19 -11.31
C ARG A 32 -21.03 -5.20 -11.55
N ALA A 33 -20.88 -4.69 -12.77
CA ALA A 33 -19.85 -3.73 -13.12
C ALA A 33 -19.97 -2.44 -12.29
N ARG A 34 -21.19 -1.98 -12.01
CA ARG A 34 -21.42 -0.83 -11.13
C ARG A 34 -21.07 -1.15 -9.67
N GLU A 35 -21.44 -2.33 -9.19
CA GLU A 35 -21.18 -2.77 -7.81
C GLU A 35 -19.70 -2.97 -7.49
N CYS A 36 -18.86 -3.32 -8.48
CA CYS A 36 -17.42 -3.51 -8.28
C CYS A 36 -16.56 -2.42 -8.94
N HIS A 37 -17.15 -1.33 -9.42
CA HIS A 37 -16.37 -0.28 -10.09
C HIS A 37 -15.36 0.35 -9.10
N PRO A 38 -14.06 0.38 -9.42
CA PRO A 38 -13.03 0.89 -8.51
C PRO A 38 -13.24 2.38 -8.17
N ASP A 39 -13.69 3.20 -9.13
CA ASP A 39 -13.98 4.63 -8.85
C ASP A 39 -15.09 4.84 -7.82
N HIS A 40 -16.05 3.92 -7.72
CA HIS A 40 -17.11 3.99 -6.71
C HIS A 40 -16.68 3.35 -5.38
N HIS A 41 -15.60 2.57 -5.37
CA HIS A 41 -15.11 1.82 -4.21
C HIS A 41 -13.57 1.97 -4.06
N PRO A 42 -13.04 3.20 -3.92
CA PRO A 42 -11.60 3.45 -3.91
C PRO A 42 -10.88 2.79 -2.71
N ASP A 43 -11.61 2.50 -1.64
CA ASP A 43 -11.10 1.85 -0.43
C ASP A 43 -11.29 0.32 -0.42
N ASP A 44 -11.98 -0.26 -1.41
CA ASP A 44 -12.17 -1.71 -1.52
C ASP A 44 -11.09 -2.32 -2.43
N PRO A 45 -10.11 -3.03 -1.87
CA PRO A 45 -9.03 -3.60 -2.66
C PRO A 45 -9.46 -4.80 -3.51
N LEU A 46 -10.66 -5.34 -3.29
CA LEU A 46 -11.22 -6.41 -4.12
C LEU A 46 -11.93 -5.86 -5.36
N ALA A 47 -12.29 -4.58 -5.39
CA ALA A 47 -13.13 -4.00 -6.44
C ALA A 47 -12.50 -4.14 -7.83
N GLU A 48 -11.22 -3.79 -7.98
CA GLU A 48 -10.51 -3.89 -9.26
C GLU A 48 -10.48 -5.33 -9.79
N GLU A 49 -10.16 -6.30 -8.94
CA GLU A 49 -10.05 -7.70 -9.34
C GLU A 49 -11.41 -8.31 -9.69
N GLN A 50 -12.45 -7.99 -8.89
CA GLN A 50 -13.83 -8.37 -9.20
C GLN A 50 -14.32 -7.74 -10.50
N PHE A 51 -13.95 -6.49 -10.77
CA PHE A 51 -14.30 -5.82 -12.02
C PHE A 51 -13.66 -6.50 -13.22
N LYS A 52 -12.37 -6.87 -13.14
CA LYS A 52 -11.68 -7.65 -14.18
C LYS A 52 -12.39 -8.98 -14.45
N GLU A 53 -12.74 -9.73 -13.42
CA GLU A 53 -13.49 -10.99 -13.57
C GLU A 53 -14.88 -10.78 -14.20
N VAL A 54 -15.60 -9.72 -13.82
CA VAL A 54 -16.91 -9.38 -14.41
C VAL A 54 -16.78 -8.99 -15.88
N GLN A 55 -15.72 -8.27 -16.26
CA GLN A 55 -15.45 -7.93 -17.66
C GLN A 55 -15.05 -9.15 -18.49
N GLU A 56 -14.24 -10.05 -17.93
CA GLU A 56 -13.86 -11.33 -18.56
C GLU A 56 -15.07 -12.24 -18.76
N ALA A 57 -15.94 -12.36 -17.74
CA ALA A 57 -17.16 -13.14 -17.84
C ALA A 57 -18.09 -12.58 -18.93
N TRP A 58 -18.25 -11.25 -18.98
CA TRP A 58 -19.05 -10.61 -20.02
C TRP A 58 -18.46 -10.76 -21.41
N SER A 59 -17.13 -10.65 -21.58
CA SER A 59 -16.48 -10.76 -22.88
C SER A 59 -16.72 -12.13 -23.52
N VAL A 60 -16.81 -13.18 -22.71
CA VAL A 60 -17.09 -14.55 -23.16
C VAL A 60 -18.59 -14.79 -23.35
N LEU A 61 -19.42 -14.40 -22.38
CA LEU A 61 -20.86 -14.75 -22.39
C LEU A 61 -21.73 -13.87 -23.29
N ARG A 62 -21.26 -12.66 -23.66
CA ARG A 62 -22.03 -11.73 -24.52
C ARG A 62 -22.19 -12.19 -25.95
N ASP A 63 -21.22 -12.94 -26.46
CA ASP A 63 -21.16 -13.36 -27.86
C ASP A 63 -21.64 -14.81 -27.97
N PRO A 64 -22.66 -15.11 -28.79
CA PRO A 64 -23.21 -16.46 -28.90
C PRO A 64 -22.16 -17.52 -29.28
N GLN A 65 -21.20 -17.18 -30.14
CA GLN A 65 -20.17 -18.12 -30.56
C GLN A 65 -19.18 -18.40 -29.43
N SER A 66 -18.73 -17.36 -28.73
CA SER A 66 -17.83 -17.47 -27.58
C SER A 66 -18.48 -18.18 -26.41
N LYS A 67 -19.75 -17.88 -26.12
CA LYS A 67 -20.58 -18.58 -25.15
C LYS A 67 -20.74 -20.05 -25.51
N ALA A 68 -21.05 -20.37 -26.77
CA ALA A 68 -21.17 -21.75 -27.22
C ALA A 68 -19.83 -22.51 -27.08
N ARG A 69 -18.70 -21.88 -27.40
CA ARG A 69 -17.36 -22.47 -27.17
C ARG A 69 -17.09 -22.70 -25.69
N TYR A 70 -17.48 -21.76 -24.83
CA TYR A 70 -17.38 -21.90 -23.38
C TYR A 70 -18.26 -23.03 -22.84
N ASP A 71 -19.49 -23.13 -23.34
CA ASP A 71 -20.45 -24.18 -22.98
C ASP A 71 -20.05 -25.56 -23.54
N PHE A 72 -19.35 -25.60 -24.69
CA PHE A 72 -18.92 -26.83 -25.39
C PHE A 72 -17.54 -27.32 -24.95
N GLN A 73 -16.71 -26.49 -24.31
CA GLN A 73 -15.57 -27.03 -23.57
C GLN A 73 -16.11 -28.08 -22.62
N PRO A 74 -15.57 -29.33 -22.65
CA PRO A 74 -16.13 -30.42 -21.89
C PRO A 74 -16.30 -29.92 -20.47
N ALA A 75 -17.57 -29.81 -20.07
CA ALA A 75 -17.91 -29.53 -18.70
C ALA A 75 -17.23 -30.66 -17.93
N PHE A 76 -16.11 -30.32 -17.30
CA PHE A 76 -15.69 -31.03 -16.11
C PHE A 76 -15.14 -32.45 -16.36
N SER A 77 -13.82 -32.54 -16.43
CA SER A 77 -13.10 -33.51 -15.60
C SER A 77 -12.58 -32.84 -14.32
N GLY A 78 -13.32 -31.82 -13.85
CA GLY A 78 -13.26 -31.39 -12.46
C GLY A 78 -14.09 -32.35 -11.60
N PRO A 79 -13.91 -32.32 -10.28
CA PRO A 79 -14.60 -33.27 -9.40
C PRO A 79 -16.06 -32.86 -9.18
N PRO A 80 -17.06 -33.79 -9.20
CA PRO A 80 -18.52 -33.59 -9.25
C PRO A 80 -19.03 -32.24 -8.71
N PRO A 81 -19.99 -31.54 -9.38
CA PRO A 81 -20.64 -30.38 -8.78
C PRO A 81 -21.09 -30.77 -7.39
N ALA A 82 -20.73 -29.94 -6.41
CA ALA A 82 -20.76 -30.33 -5.02
C ALA A 82 -22.12 -30.92 -4.66
N THR A 83 -22.15 -32.20 -4.28
CA THR A 83 -23.39 -32.87 -3.84
C THR A 83 -23.90 -32.28 -2.52
N HIS A 84 -23.06 -31.48 -1.86
CA HIS A 84 -23.32 -30.74 -0.65
C HIS A 84 -22.89 -29.27 -0.83
N PRO A 85 -23.55 -28.31 -0.16
CA PRO A 85 -23.15 -26.90 -0.22
C PRO A 85 -21.69 -26.73 0.21
N VAL A 86 -20.90 -26.00 -0.59
CA VAL A 86 -19.49 -25.71 -0.29
C VAL A 86 -19.38 -25.03 1.07
N LYS A 87 -18.57 -25.60 1.96
CA LYS A 87 -18.30 -24.98 3.26
C LYS A 87 -17.35 -23.80 3.06
N HIS A 88 -17.92 -22.60 3.05
CA HIS A 88 -17.10 -21.40 3.00
C HIS A 88 -16.30 -21.19 4.29
N TYR A 89 -15.11 -20.63 4.11
CA TYR A 89 -14.19 -20.29 5.18
C TYR A 89 -13.66 -18.89 4.97
N PHE A 90 -13.34 -18.23 6.07
CA PHE A 90 -12.68 -16.93 6.08
C PHE A 90 -11.79 -16.86 7.31
N TYR A 91 -10.49 -16.68 7.09
CA TYR A 91 -9.54 -16.62 8.19
C TYR A 91 -8.46 -15.58 7.90
N CYS A 92 -7.85 -15.10 8.97
CA CYS A 92 -6.73 -14.17 8.92
C CYS A 92 -5.45 -14.92 9.32
N THR A 93 -4.34 -14.62 8.66
CA THR A 93 -3.03 -15.16 9.00
C THR A 93 -2.01 -14.04 9.09
N CYS A 94 -1.08 -14.18 10.02
CA CYS A 94 0.13 -13.38 10.08
C CYS A 94 1.31 -14.34 10.32
N ARG A 95 2.38 -14.21 9.53
CA ARG A 95 3.55 -15.11 9.61
C ARG A 95 4.34 -14.95 10.92
N ILE A 96 4.15 -13.84 11.62
CA ILE A 96 4.92 -13.47 12.80
C ILE A 96 3.97 -13.00 13.90
N SER A 97 4.25 -13.43 15.14
CA SER A 97 3.51 -13.01 16.34
C SER A 97 4.21 -11.90 17.12
N ALA A 98 5.47 -11.61 16.80
CA ALA A 98 6.25 -10.54 17.41
C ALA A 98 7.06 -9.78 16.35
N ILE A 99 7.17 -8.47 16.49
CA ILE A 99 7.90 -7.59 15.57
C ILE A 99 8.43 -6.36 16.30
N ARG A 100 9.39 -5.65 15.71
CA ARG A 100 9.77 -4.31 16.17
C ARG A 100 8.87 -3.23 15.55
N CYS A 101 8.61 -2.14 16.27
CA CYS A 101 7.93 -0.98 15.69
C CYS A 101 8.65 -0.49 14.43
N PHE A 102 7.91 0.00 13.44
CA PHE A 102 8.42 0.52 12.16
C PHE A 102 9.05 -0.54 11.22
N GLU A 103 8.99 -1.82 11.57
CA GLU A 103 9.21 -2.91 10.61
C GLU A 103 7.89 -3.34 9.98
N GLU A 104 7.96 -3.85 8.76
CA GLU A 104 6.79 -4.26 8.01
C GLU A 104 6.45 -5.73 8.26
N MET A 105 5.15 -6.01 8.30
CA MET A 105 4.58 -7.35 8.31
C MET A 105 3.49 -7.47 7.27
N GLU A 106 3.26 -8.71 6.85
CA GLU A 106 2.14 -9.09 6.01
C GLU A 106 1.02 -9.67 6.88
N VAL A 107 -0.20 -9.20 6.63
CA VAL A 107 -1.43 -9.76 7.19
C VAL A 107 -2.30 -10.17 6.03
N THR A 108 -2.59 -11.47 5.93
CA THR A 108 -3.31 -12.05 4.79
C THR A 108 -4.66 -12.56 5.25
N PHE A 109 -5.70 -12.06 4.60
CA PHE A 109 -7.07 -12.52 4.74
C PHE A 109 -7.38 -13.49 3.61
N THR A 110 -7.74 -14.72 3.97
CA THR A 110 -8.02 -15.78 3.01
C THR A 110 -9.49 -16.18 3.10
N PHE A 111 -10.20 -16.17 1.98
CA PHE A 111 -11.59 -16.61 1.91
C PHE A 111 -11.85 -17.46 0.68
N SER A 112 -12.83 -18.36 0.80
CA SER A 112 -13.36 -19.12 -0.33
C SER A 112 -14.54 -18.43 -1.02
N GLY A 113 -14.74 -18.78 -2.29
CA GLY A 113 -15.88 -18.35 -3.09
C GLY A 113 -15.72 -16.93 -3.65
N ASN A 114 -16.86 -16.35 -4.06
CA ASN A 114 -16.95 -15.01 -4.62
C ASN A 114 -17.32 -13.99 -3.53
N GLY A 115 -16.41 -13.82 -2.57
CA GLY A 115 -16.58 -12.89 -1.46
C GLY A 115 -16.81 -11.44 -1.90
N ARG A 116 -17.68 -10.74 -1.18
CA ARG A 116 -18.13 -9.36 -1.43
C ARG A 116 -18.13 -8.55 -0.16
N VAL A 117 -18.11 -7.23 -0.31
CA VAL A 117 -18.26 -6.29 0.81
C VAL A 117 -17.24 -6.61 1.92
N PHE A 118 -15.96 -6.71 1.55
CA PHE A 118 -14.91 -6.94 2.54
C PHE A 118 -14.80 -5.73 3.45
N ARG A 119 -15.00 -5.94 4.75
CA ARG A 119 -14.78 -4.91 5.77
C ARG A 119 -13.48 -5.22 6.50
N LYS A 120 -12.47 -4.40 6.24
CA LYS A 120 -11.17 -4.48 6.90
C LYS A 120 -11.33 -4.29 8.42
N PRO A 121 -10.53 -4.98 9.24
CA PRO A 121 -10.55 -4.75 10.68
C PRO A 121 -9.94 -3.39 11.03
N PRO A 122 -10.19 -2.88 12.24
CA PRO A 122 -9.46 -1.73 12.74
C PRO A 122 -7.99 -2.11 12.93
N PHE A 123 -7.10 -1.44 12.20
CA PHE A 123 -5.64 -1.55 12.36
C PHE A 123 -5.14 -0.62 13.46
N SER A 124 -5.79 -0.64 14.63
CA SER A 124 -5.45 0.23 15.76
C SER A 124 -4.02 -0.05 16.25
N GLY A 125 -3.18 0.99 16.30
CA GLY A 125 -1.77 0.86 16.65
C GLY A 125 -0.85 0.46 15.48
N PHE A 126 -1.41 0.31 14.27
CA PHE A 126 -0.65 0.02 13.05
C PHE A 126 -0.82 1.11 11.99
N HIS A 127 0.11 1.16 11.05
CA HIS A 127 0.03 1.94 9.82
C HIS A 127 0.07 1.02 8.62
N ILE A 128 -0.83 1.22 7.66
CA ILE A 128 -0.76 0.55 6.35
C ILE A 128 0.28 1.29 5.52
N THR A 129 1.34 0.61 5.11
CA THR A 129 2.48 1.23 4.43
C THR A 129 2.30 1.31 2.90
N GLY A 130 1.41 0.50 2.32
CA GLY A 130 1.02 0.63 0.92
C GLY A 130 -0.32 -0.05 0.57
N SER A 131 -0.85 0.22 -0.63
CA SER A 131 -2.07 -0.37 -1.21
C SER A 131 -2.14 -1.90 -1.13
N PRO A 132 -3.08 -2.53 -0.43
CA PRO A 132 -3.15 -4.00 -0.36
C PRO A 132 -3.22 -4.67 -1.75
N PHE A 133 -2.88 -5.96 -1.83
CA PHE A 133 -2.90 -6.71 -3.07
C PHE A 133 -3.68 -8.01 -2.94
N VAL A 134 -4.19 -8.51 -4.06
CA VAL A 134 -5.09 -9.66 -4.15
C VAL A 134 -4.43 -10.74 -4.98
N ALA A 135 -4.45 -11.97 -4.49
CA ALA A 135 -4.06 -13.17 -5.23
C ALA A 135 -5.21 -14.17 -5.26
N ILE A 136 -5.52 -14.69 -6.44
CA ILE A 136 -6.59 -15.67 -6.63
C ILE A 136 -5.97 -17.01 -7.02
N SER A 137 -6.43 -18.08 -6.39
CA SER A 137 -6.08 -19.47 -6.73
C SER A 137 -7.33 -20.34 -6.75
N TYR A 138 -7.32 -21.39 -7.57
CA TYR A 138 -8.37 -22.40 -7.58
C TYR A 138 -7.80 -23.67 -6.94
N MET A 139 -8.40 -24.12 -5.86
CA MET A 139 -7.93 -25.27 -5.07
C MET A 139 -9.04 -26.30 -4.94
N ILE A 140 -8.68 -27.56 -4.67
CA ILE A 140 -9.65 -28.62 -4.36
C ILE A 140 -9.76 -28.72 -2.84
N HIS A 141 -10.95 -28.47 -2.31
CA HIS A 141 -11.28 -28.61 -0.89
C HIS A 141 -12.41 -29.62 -0.73
N GLU A 142 -12.20 -30.69 0.05
CA GLU A 142 -13.17 -31.78 0.24
C GLU A 142 -13.67 -32.39 -1.08
N GLY A 143 -12.77 -32.50 -2.07
CA GLY A 143 -13.12 -33.01 -3.39
C GLY A 143 -13.94 -32.02 -4.24
N VAL A 144 -14.11 -30.76 -3.84
CA VAL A 144 -14.80 -29.74 -4.63
C VAL A 144 -13.81 -28.63 -5.00
N GLN A 145 -13.85 -28.17 -6.25
CA GLN A 145 -13.07 -27.00 -6.65
C GLN A 145 -13.65 -25.73 -6.02
N VAL A 146 -12.81 -24.99 -5.31
CA VAL A 146 -13.16 -23.75 -4.63
C VAL A 146 -12.18 -22.66 -5.07
N LYS A 147 -12.74 -21.50 -5.45
CA LYS A 147 -11.94 -20.27 -5.61
C LYS A 147 -11.48 -19.82 -4.24
N GLU A 148 -10.19 -19.60 -4.07
CA GLU A 148 -9.60 -19.03 -2.87
C GLU A 148 -8.99 -17.67 -3.23
N THR A 149 -9.37 -16.64 -2.49
CA THR A 149 -8.83 -15.29 -2.64
C THR A 149 -8.03 -14.94 -1.40
N ARG A 150 -6.79 -14.49 -1.61
CA ARG A 150 -5.89 -13.98 -0.57
C ARG A 150 -5.73 -12.48 -0.74
N LEU A 151 -6.19 -11.73 0.24
CA LEU A 151 -6.05 -10.28 0.33
C LEU A 151 -4.98 -9.94 1.36
N THR A 152 -3.86 -9.37 0.91
CA THR A 152 -2.70 -9.10 1.78
C THR A 152 -2.52 -7.60 2.01
N TYR A 153 -2.48 -7.22 3.29
CA TYR A 153 -2.09 -5.90 3.75
C TYR A 153 -0.63 -5.91 4.21
N ILE A 154 0.11 -4.84 3.87
CA ILE A 154 1.43 -4.59 4.43
C ILE A 154 1.25 -3.50 5.48
N ILE A 155 1.56 -3.83 6.73
CA ILE A 155 1.36 -2.94 7.87
C ILE A 155 2.62 -2.87 8.74
N THR A 156 2.71 -1.84 9.57
CA THR A 156 3.77 -1.70 10.56
C THR A 156 3.20 -1.20 11.89
N PRO A 157 3.61 -1.75 13.04
CA PRO A 157 3.19 -1.21 14.33
C PRO A 157 3.91 0.11 14.61
N ILE A 158 3.15 1.09 15.09
CA ILE A 158 3.65 2.46 15.37
C ILE A 158 3.77 2.76 16.87
N VAL A 159 3.32 1.83 17.71
CA VAL A 159 3.42 1.89 19.16
C VAL A 159 3.86 0.52 19.70
N PRO A 160 4.67 0.46 20.76
CA PRO A 160 5.06 -0.80 21.38
C PRO A 160 3.92 -1.36 22.25
N GLY A 161 4.02 -2.63 22.59
CA GLY A 161 3.08 -3.37 23.44
C GLY A 161 2.32 -4.44 22.69
N ARG A 162 1.35 -5.05 23.39
CA ARG A 162 0.48 -6.08 22.83
C ARG A 162 -0.66 -5.42 22.03
N LEU A 163 -0.63 -5.59 20.72
CA LEU A 163 -1.59 -5.03 19.79
C LEU A 163 -2.54 -6.11 19.26
N THR A 164 -3.76 -5.73 18.91
CA THR A 164 -4.77 -6.66 18.39
C THR A 164 -5.30 -6.17 17.06
N ILE A 165 -5.23 -7.03 16.05
CA ILE A 165 -5.95 -6.89 14.80
C ILE A 165 -7.32 -7.52 15.02
N GLY A 166 -8.37 -6.69 14.99
CA GLY A 166 -9.74 -7.14 15.22
C GLY A 166 -10.26 -8.09 14.14
N ALA A 167 -11.50 -8.54 14.31
CA ALA A 167 -12.18 -9.35 13.29
C ALA A 167 -12.46 -8.53 12.02
N ALA A 168 -12.15 -9.12 10.86
CA ALA A 168 -12.65 -8.65 9.58
C ALA A 168 -13.99 -9.34 9.27
N SER A 169 -14.76 -8.82 8.32
CA SER A 169 -15.95 -9.49 7.82
C SER A 169 -16.01 -9.52 6.30
N ILE A 170 -16.59 -10.57 5.73
CA ILE A 170 -16.84 -10.68 4.29
C ILE A 170 -18.15 -11.40 4.03
N MET A 171 -18.87 -11.03 2.97
CA MET A 171 -20.09 -11.71 2.54
C MET A 171 -19.77 -12.73 1.45
N VAL A 172 -20.07 -14.00 1.66
CA VAL A 172 -19.91 -15.09 0.68
C VAL A 172 -21.24 -15.84 0.58
N ASP A 173 -21.80 -15.91 -0.63
CA ASP A 173 -23.08 -16.60 -0.92
C ASP A 173 -24.18 -16.24 0.11
N ASP A 174 -24.38 -14.93 0.29
CA ASP A 174 -25.34 -14.31 1.21
C ASP A 174 -25.12 -14.57 2.70
N LYS A 175 -23.99 -15.19 3.08
CA LYS A 175 -23.58 -15.39 4.48
C LYS A 175 -22.42 -14.47 4.83
N ILE A 176 -22.50 -13.82 5.98
CA ILE A 176 -21.39 -13.03 6.51
C ILE A 176 -20.48 -13.96 7.31
N LEU A 177 -19.20 -13.99 6.93
CA LEU A 177 -18.14 -14.68 7.65
C LEU A 177 -17.26 -13.67 8.37
N TYR A 178 -16.64 -14.11 9.46
CA TYR A 178 -15.73 -13.30 10.27
C TYR A 178 -14.40 -14.02 10.48
N THR A 179 -13.31 -13.26 10.55
CA THR A 179 -12.04 -13.82 11.02
C THR A 179 -11.94 -13.78 12.53
N GLU A 180 -11.12 -14.66 13.09
CA GLU A 180 -10.64 -14.52 14.45
C GLU A 180 -9.68 -13.33 14.57
N PRO A 181 -9.63 -12.66 15.74
CA PRO A 181 -8.65 -11.60 16.00
C PRO A 181 -7.24 -12.18 16.15
N ILE A 182 -6.23 -11.41 15.75
CA ILE A 182 -4.82 -11.77 15.89
C ILE A 182 -4.14 -10.82 16.87
N VAL A 183 -3.38 -11.39 17.80
CA VAL A 183 -2.57 -10.62 18.76
C VAL A 183 -1.12 -10.59 18.29
N ILE A 184 -0.51 -9.41 18.31
CA ILE A 184 0.88 -9.17 17.90
C ILE A 184 1.61 -8.42 19.01
N ASP A 185 2.77 -8.90 19.42
CA ASP A 185 3.63 -8.23 20.40
C ASP A 185 4.65 -7.33 19.68
N ALA A 186 4.52 -6.01 19.86
CA ALA A 186 5.38 -5.00 19.23
C ALA A 186 6.45 -4.47 20.19
N ALA A 187 7.72 -4.65 19.85
CA ALA A 187 8.86 -4.15 20.63
C ALA A 187 9.22 -2.70 20.26
N ALA A 188 9.58 -1.91 21.26
CA ALA A 188 10.09 -0.55 21.04
C ALA A 188 11.42 -0.58 20.26
N VAL A 189 11.69 0.49 19.50
CA VAL A 189 12.94 0.62 18.74
C VAL A 189 13.71 1.88 19.09
N PRO A 190 15.04 1.89 18.89
CA PRO A 190 15.83 3.11 18.95
C PRO A 190 15.38 4.14 17.91
N CYS A 191 15.55 5.42 18.25
CA CYS A 191 15.39 6.52 17.33
C CYS A 191 16.48 6.47 16.26
N PHE A 192 16.08 6.67 15.01
CA PHE A 192 17.01 6.65 13.89
C PHE A 192 17.89 7.92 13.80
N PHE A 193 17.41 9.05 14.34
CA PHE A 193 18.04 10.36 14.18
C PHE A 193 18.78 10.85 15.42
N ILE A 194 18.55 10.24 16.58
CA ILE A 194 19.25 10.56 17.83
C ILE A 194 19.69 9.26 18.46
N LYS A 195 21.01 9.08 18.55
CA LYS A 195 21.64 7.90 19.11
C LYS A 195 21.16 7.65 20.55
N ASP A 196 21.03 6.38 20.93
CA ASP A 196 20.75 5.93 22.30
C ASP A 196 19.39 6.42 22.88
N THR A 197 18.50 6.97 22.05
CA THR A 197 17.14 7.36 22.47
C THR A 197 16.09 6.41 21.90
N ILE A 198 14.95 6.26 22.59
CA ILE A 198 13.82 5.44 22.11
C ILE A 198 12.92 6.24 21.18
N ALA A 199 12.39 5.58 20.15
CA ALA A 199 11.42 6.16 19.23
C ALA A 199 10.02 6.29 19.88
N ASN A 200 9.75 7.46 20.45
CA ASN A 200 8.51 7.78 21.15
C ASN A 200 7.86 9.10 20.68
N GLY A 201 8.35 9.67 19.58
CA GLY A 201 7.84 10.87 18.94
C GLY A 201 7.05 10.53 17.68
N LYS A 202 6.48 11.56 17.03
CA LYS A 202 5.81 11.40 15.74
C LYS A 202 6.84 10.91 14.70
N PRO A 203 6.65 9.75 14.04
CA PRO A 203 7.61 9.25 13.06
C PRO A 203 7.75 10.20 11.88
N MET A 204 8.88 10.12 11.17
CA MET A 204 9.02 10.79 9.88
C MET A 204 8.36 9.92 8.82
N ARG A 205 7.51 10.52 7.98
CA ARG A 205 6.90 9.83 6.83
C ARG A 205 7.77 10.07 5.62
N PHE A 206 8.13 9.00 4.93
CA PHE A 206 8.99 9.01 3.77
C PHE A 206 8.28 8.28 2.64
N THR A 207 7.94 9.00 1.57
CA THR A 207 7.08 8.48 0.50
C THR A 207 7.93 8.09 -0.69
N LEU A 208 7.80 6.85 -1.11
CA LEU A 208 8.42 6.28 -2.30
C LEU A 208 7.32 5.94 -3.31
N HIS A 209 7.67 6.03 -4.59
CA HIS A 209 6.81 5.62 -5.70
C HIS A 209 7.56 4.66 -6.61
N TYR A 210 6.82 3.83 -7.34
CA TYR A 210 7.36 2.92 -8.32
C TYR A 210 6.69 3.19 -9.67
N GLU A 211 7.50 3.46 -10.70
CA GLU A 211 7.05 3.62 -12.07
C GLU A 211 7.41 2.36 -12.84
N PHE A 212 6.42 1.77 -13.51
CA PHE A 212 6.66 0.63 -14.38
C PHE A 212 7.39 1.11 -15.64
N PRO A 213 8.47 0.43 -16.06
CA PRO A 213 9.03 0.66 -17.39
C PRO A 213 7.96 0.36 -18.46
N ASP A 214 7.84 1.23 -19.46
CA ASP A 214 6.89 1.02 -20.56
C ASP A 214 7.17 -0.33 -21.27
N GLY A 215 6.14 -1.16 -21.44
CA GLY A 215 6.21 -2.40 -22.21
C GLY A 215 6.65 -3.66 -21.43
N GLU A 216 6.94 -3.57 -20.13
CA GLU A 216 7.12 -4.76 -19.28
C GLU A 216 5.82 -5.06 -18.53
N GLU A 217 5.14 -6.17 -18.88
CA GLU A 217 4.16 -6.75 -17.97
C GLU A 217 4.91 -7.30 -16.74
N PRO A 218 4.45 -7.05 -15.51
CA PRO A 218 5.09 -7.62 -14.35
C PRO A 218 5.00 -9.15 -14.45
N LEU A 219 6.14 -9.83 -14.55
CA LEU A 219 6.19 -11.29 -14.60
C LEU A 219 5.62 -11.95 -13.33
N ARG A 220 5.27 -11.17 -12.29
CA ARG A 220 4.33 -11.52 -11.22
C ARG A 220 3.43 -10.34 -10.83
N ILE A 221 2.14 -10.49 -11.09
CA ILE A 221 1.06 -9.52 -10.80
C ILE A 221 0.86 -9.27 -9.28
N SER A 222 1.55 -10.00 -8.38
CA SER A 222 1.32 -9.97 -6.92
C SER A 222 2.22 -9.04 -6.09
N GLU A 223 3.21 -8.34 -6.66
CA GLU A 223 4.37 -7.88 -5.86
C GLU A 223 4.71 -6.38 -5.81
N LEU A 224 4.05 -5.45 -6.53
CA LEU A 224 4.52 -4.04 -6.52
C LEU A 224 3.40 -2.99 -6.47
N LYS A 225 3.44 -2.16 -5.42
CA LYS A 225 2.52 -1.03 -5.19
C LYS A 225 3.16 0.26 -5.70
N LYS A 226 2.38 1.08 -6.43
CA LYS A 226 2.85 2.35 -7.00
C LYS A 226 3.32 3.36 -5.96
N ASN A 227 2.76 3.35 -4.75
CA ASN A 227 3.12 4.26 -3.67
C ASN A 227 3.33 3.50 -2.37
N HIS A 228 4.37 3.89 -1.64
CA HIS A 228 4.74 3.30 -0.37
C HIS A 228 5.14 4.39 0.63
N VAL A 229 4.64 4.29 1.86
CA VAL A 229 4.95 5.21 2.96
C VAL A 229 5.77 4.47 4.00
N ILE A 230 7.04 4.82 4.07
CA ILE A 230 7.96 4.33 5.08
C ILE A 230 7.89 5.26 6.30
N LEU A 231 7.69 4.66 7.47
CA LEU A 231 7.73 5.39 8.73
C LEU A 231 9.09 5.20 9.38
N ILE A 232 9.83 6.31 9.56
CA ILE A 232 11.16 6.27 10.16
C ILE A 232 11.05 6.67 11.64
N PRO A 233 11.56 5.83 12.57
CA PRO A 233 11.43 6.05 14.01
C PRO A 233 12.08 7.35 14.49
N ARG A 234 11.35 8.12 15.31
CA ARG A 234 11.82 9.37 15.91
C ARG A 234 11.56 9.43 17.41
N SER A 235 12.48 9.99 18.18
CA SER A 235 12.24 10.41 19.56
C SER A 235 11.53 11.77 19.59
N LYS A 236 10.94 12.13 20.73
CA LYS A 236 10.34 13.46 20.95
C LYS A 236 11.35 14.59 20.75
N ALA A 237 12.58 14.40 21.24
CA ALA A 237 13.66 15.37 21.06
C ALA A 237 14.00 15.58 19.58
N ALA A 238 14.16 14.49 18.81
CA ALA A 238 14.44 14.56 17.37
C ALA A 238 13.35 15.32 16.63
N ALA A 239 12.09 15.00 16.94
CA ALA A 239 10.94 15.68 16.33
C ALA A 239 10.93 17.19 16.66
N LEU A 240 11.28 17.58 17.88
CA LEU A 240 11.37 18.98 18.29
C LEU A 240 12.48 19.72 17.54
N PHE A 241 13.70 19.19 17.51
CA PHE A 241 14.83 19.83 16.82
C PHE A 241 14.57 20.01 15.31
N HIS A 242 13.94 19.03 14.66
CA HIS A 242 13.54 19.18 13.26
C HIS A 242 12.50 20.30 13.06
N LYS A 243 11.56 20.47 14.00
CA LYS A 243 10.59 21.58 13.95
C LYS A 243 11.27 22.93 14.14
N ILE A 244 12.19 23.04 15.09
CA ILE A 244 12.99 24.26 15.31
C ILE A 244 13.79 24.60 14.06
N GLY A 245 14.48 23.62 13.46
CA GLY A 245 15.27 23.84 12.25
C GLY A 245 14.42 24.33 11.05
N ALA A 246 13.19 23.83 10.89
CA ALA A 246 12.28 24.32 9.86
C ALA A 246 11.88 25.79 10.09
N ILE A 247 11.61 26.18 11.34
CA ILE A 247 11.27 27.56 11.71
C ILE A 247 12.47 28.48 11.47
N MET A 248 13.68 28.08 11.89
CA MET A 248 14.89 28.86 11.66
C MET A 248 15.10 29.18 10.18
N LYS A 249 14.93 28.20 9.28
CA LYS A 249 15.06 28.45 7.83
C LYS A 249 14.11 29.54 7.34
N TRP A 250 12.86 29.51 7.78
CA TRP A 250 11.88 30.55 7.42
C TRP A 250 12.27 31.92 7.94
N VAL A 251 12.68 32.00 9.21
CA VAL A 251 13.13 33.26 9.83
C VAL A 251 14.31 33.85 9.06
N PHE A 252 15.34 33.05 8.77
CA PHE A 252 16.51 33.54 8.04
C PHE A 252 16.20 33.88 6.58
N THR A 253 15.32 33.15 5.91
CA THR A 253 14.84 33.53 4.57
C THR A 253 14.16 34.90 4.61
N LEU A 254 13.22 35.13 5.53
CA LEU A 254 12.52 36.42 5.63
C LEU A 254 13.46 37.57 6.01
N SER A 255 14.33 37.36 7.00
CA SER A 255 15.36 38.33 7.38
C SER A 255 16.30 38.63 6.20
N GLY A 256 16.64 37.63 5.41
CA GLY A 256 17.45 37.78 4.20
C GLY A 256 16.76 38.67 3.16
N MET A 257 15.47 38.43 2.89
CA MET A 257 14.68 39.27 1.98
C MET A 257 14.73 40.75 2.41
N ILE A 258 14.58 41.03 3.70
CA ILE A 258 14.52 42.40 4.24
C ILE A 258 15.90 43.05 4.28
N LEU A 259 16.89 42.38 4.88
CA LEU A 259 18.20 42.97 5.18
C LEU A 259 19.03 43.16 3.90
N PHE A 260 19.11 42.16 3.02
CA PHE A 260 19.92 42.27 1.80
C PHE A 260 19.29 43.26 0.81
N ASN A 261 17.96 43.37 0.78
CA ASN A 261 17.29 44.40 -0.02
C ASN A 261 17.59 45.80 0.51
N LYS A 262 17.46 46.01 1.82
CA LYS A 262 17.65 47.32 2.45
C LYS A 262 19.09 47.81 2.41
N TYR A 263 20.07 46.91 2.64
CA TYR A 263 21.46 47.31 2.88
C TYR A 263 22.41 47.02 1.71
N LEU A 264 22.06 46.10 0.82
CA LEU A 264 22.91 45.68 -0.30
C LEU A 264 22.25 45.91 -1.67
N GLY A 265 21.04 46.46 -1.71
CA GLY A 265 20.30 46.77 -2.93
C GLY A 265 19.85 45.53 -3.72
N TRP A 266 19.91 44.33 -3.12
CA TRP A 266 19.49 43.11 -3.78
C TRP A 266 17.97 43.05 -3.92
N ASN A 267 17.45 42.38 -4.94
CA ASN A 267 16.00 42.12 -4.97
C ASN A 267 15.60 41.14 -3.86
N LEU A 268 14.31 41.15 -3.48
CA LEU A 268 13.79 40.32 -2.39
C LEU A 268 14.07 38.83 -2.60
N ILE A 269 14.01 38.33 -3.84
CA ILE A 269 14.27 36.93 -4.16
C ILE A 269 15.72 36.56 -3.84
N ALA A 270 16.68 37.37 -4.33
CA ALA A 270 18.10 37.17 -4.08
C ALA A 270 18.44 37.26 -2.58
N GLY A 271 17.86 38.23 -1.87
CA GLY A 271 18.00 38.34 -0.42
C GLY A 271 17.43 37.13 0.33
N GLY A 272 16.26 36.63 -0.09
CA GLY A 272 15.65 35.43 0.48
C GLY A 272 16.47 34.17 0.26
N LEU A 273 17.09 34.01 -0.91
CA LEU A 273 18.01 32.92 -1.21
C LEU A 273 19.25 32.95 -0.31
N ALA A 274 19.89 34.12 -0.15
CA ALA A 274 21.03 34.27 0.76
C ALA A 274 20.66 33.98 2.21
N GLY A 275 19.52 34.49 2.66
CA GLY A 275 18.94 34.17 3.97
C GLY A 275 18.72 32.67 4.15
N ASN A 276 18.18 31.98 3.14
CA ASN A 276 17.96 30.54 3.21
C ASN A 276 19.26 29.75 3.38
N VAL A 277 20.34 30.14 2.67
CA VAL A 277 21.66 29.52 2.79
C VAL A 277 22.21 29.68 4.21
N ILE A 278 22.18 30.90 4.76
CA ILE A 278 22.62 31.19 6.14
C ILE A 278 21.79 30.38 7.15
N GLY A 279 20.47 30.34 6.97
CA GLY A 279 19.58 29.53 7.80
C GLY A 279 19.90 28.04 7.72
N GLY A 280 20.20 27.53 6.52
CA GLY A 280 20.63 26.17 6.29
C GLY A 280 21.91 25.80 7.05
N MET A 281 22.93 26.66 6.99
CA MET A 281 24.19 26.49 7.73
C MET A 281 23.96 26.47 9.25
N ASN A 282 23.18 27.42 9.77
CA ASN A 282 22.86 27.49 11.21
C ASN A 282 22.09 26.25 11.68
N VAL A 283 21.15 25.74 10.88
CA VAL A 283 20.43 24.50 11.18
C VAL A 283 21.36 23.29 11.20
N HIS A 284 22.36 23.25 10.33
CA HIS A 284 23.36 22.19 10.35
C HIS A 284 24.22 22.24 11.63
N ILE A 285 24.67 23.43 12.03
CA ILE A 285 25.39 23.63 13.30
C ILE A 285 24.52 23.18 14.49
N MET A 286 23.24 23.57 14.52
CA MET A 286 22.30 23.14 15.55
C MET A 286 22.22 21.62 15.65
N TYR A 287 22.12 20.91 14.52
CA TYR A 287 22.10 19.44 14.49
C TYR A 287 23.38 18.83 15.08
N LEU A 288 24.55 19.37 14.73
CA LEU A 288 25.83 18.94 15.28
C LEU A 288 25.88 19.13 16.80
N LEU A 289 25.53 20.32 17.29
CA LEU A 289 25.54 20.65 18.72
C LEU A 289 24.54 19.80 19.53
N ALA A 290 23.38 19.49 18.95
CA ALA A 290 22.35 18.71 19.61
C ALA A 290 22.55 17.18 19.48
N GLY A 291 23.59 16.72 18.78
CA GLY A 291 23.80 15.29 18.51
C GLY A 291 22.67 14.65 17.71
N VAL A 292 21.97 15.44 16.89
CA VAL A 292 20.81 15.01 16.08
C VAL A 292 21.19 14.94 14.62
N ALA A 293 20.83 13.86 13.96
CA ALA A 293 21.12 13.66 12.56
C ALA A 293 20.04 14.33 11.67
N PRO A 294 20.40 15.04 10.58
CA PRO A 294 19.44 15.73 9.72
C PRO A 294 18.49 14.76 8.98
N SER A 295 17.20 15.12 8.87
CA SER A 295 16.16 14.19 8.40
C SER A 295 16.40 13.59 7.02
N TYR A 296 16.62 14.40 5.99
CA TYR A 296 16.65 13.96 4.59
C TYR A 296 17.83 13.04 4.22
N PRO A 297 19.11 13.42 4.42
CA PRO A 297 20.22 12.54 4.06
C PRO A 297 20.26 11.28 4.94
N LYS A 298 19.75 11.38 6.19
CA LYS A 298 19.71 10.23 7.09
C LYS A 298 18.57 9.27 6.74
N SER A 299 17.41 9.76 6.30
CA SER A 299 16.34 8.86 5.87
C SER A 299 16.77 7.89 4.77
N LEU A 300 17.70 8.30 3.89
CA LEU A 300 18.27 7.41 2.86
C LEU A 300 19.10 6.25 3.43
N GLN A 301 19.61 6.39 4.66
CA GLN A 301 20.36 5.34 5.37
C GLN A 301 19.44 4.39 6.13
N PHE A 302 18.13 4.67 6.22
CA PHE A 302 17.21 3.78 6.91
C PHE A 302 17.11 2.46 6.13
N PRO A 303 17.34 1.28 6.77
CA PRO A 303 17.44 0.01 6.04
C PRO A 303 16.26 -0.28 5.12
N LEU A 304 15.04 0.05 5.57
CA LEU A 304 13.84 -0.15 4.76
C LEU A 304 13.82 0.78 3.54
N VAL A 305 14.20 2.05 3.69
CA VAL A 305 14.32 2.99 2.56
C VAL A 305 15.32 2.46 1.54
N LYS A 306 16.51 2.06 2.00
CA LYS A 306 17.54 1.51 1.12
C LYS A 306 17.03 0.29 0.34
N ARG A 307 16.39 -0.66 1.03
CA ARG A 307 15.81 -1.86 0.40
C ARG A 307 14.82 -1.52 -0.71
N TYR A 308 13.93 -0.54 -0.49
CA TYR A 308 12.96 -0.12 -1.51
C TYR A 308 13.65 0.57 -2.70
N LEU A 309 14.61 1.45 -2.46
CA LEU A 309 15.39 2.10 -3.52
C LEU A 309 16.16 1.07 -4.36
N ASP A 310 16.79 0.08 -3.72
CA ASP A 310 17.51 -1.01 -4.41
C ASP A 310 16.57 -1.87 -5.28
N ASN A 311 15.27 -1.94 -4.93
CA ASN A 311 14.22 -2.61 -5.70
C ASN A 311 13.57 -1.72 -6.78
N GLY A 312 14.17 -0.58 -7.11
CA GLY A 312 13.72 0.30 -8.20
C GLY A 312 12.67 1.35 -7.81
N TYR A 313 12.33 1.47 -6.52
CA TYR A 313 11.49 2.58 -6.06
C TYR A 313 12.24 3.91 -6.15
N ARG A 314 11.48 4.98 -6.35
CA ARG A 314 11.96 6.36 -6.51
C ARG A 314 11.29 7.27 -5.48
N MET A 315 11.90 8.42 -5.25
CA MET A 315 11.44 9.41 -4.27
C MET A 315 10.20 10.14 -4.80
N GLY A 316 9.07 10.09 -4.10
CA GLY A 316 7.85 10.79 -4.53
C GLY A 316 8.01 12.31 -4.56
N GLU A 317 7.33 12.99 -5.49
CA GLU A 317 7.38 14.45 -5.68
C GLU A 317 6.97 15.28 -4.44
N SER A 318 6.32 14.66 -3.44
CA SER A 318 5.76 15.34 -2.27
C SER A 318 6.77 15.82 -1.21
N HIS A 319 8.08 15.63 -1.42
CA HIS A 319 9.09 16.22 -0.54
C HIS A 319 9.28 17.71 -0.84
N GLY A 320 8.22 18.48 -0.57
CA GLY A 320 8.18 19.95 -0.44
C GLY A 320 8.73 20.70 -1.64
N ILE A 321 7.86 21.41 -2.36
CA ILE A 321 8.22 22.41 -3.39
C ILE A 321 9.53 23.11 -3.00
N PRO A 322 10.66 22.77 -3.63
CA PRO A 322 11.81 23.62 -3.53
C PRO A 322 11.59 24.64 -4.65
N LEU A 323 11.48 25.92 -4.29
CA LEU A 323 11.43 27.04 -5.24
C LEU A 323 12.57 27.02 -6.27
N ILE A 324 13.53 26.09 -6.13
CA ILE A 324 14.50 25.66 -7.12
C ILE A 324 14.54 24.13 -7.04
N LYS A 325 14.30 23.39 -8.13
CA LYS A 325 14.43 21.92 -8.21
C LYS A 325 15.57 21.45 -7.28
N GLY A 326 15.22 20.67 -6.25
CA GLY A 326 16.12 20.28 -5.16
C GLY A 326 17.42 19.60 -5.61
N ASN A 327 17.51 19.19 -6.88
CA ASN A 327 18.70 18.63 -7.50
C ASN A 327 19.93 19.56 -7.48
N TYR A 328 19.79 20.89 -7.52
CA TYR A 328 20.96 21.78 -7.63
C TYR A 328 21.72 21.96 -6.31
N LEU A 329 21.01 22.26 -5.21
CA LEU A 329 21.60 22.35 -3.87
C LEU A 329 22.00 20.97 -3.31
N PHE A 330 21.30 19.92 -3.74
CA PHE A 330 21.61 18.53 -3.37
C PHE A 330 22.97 18.07 -3.94
N ARG A 331 23.29 18.38 -5.20
CA ARG A 331 24.62 18.08 -5.77
C ARG A 331 25.75 18.85 -5.10
N LEU A 332 25.50 20.09 -4.68
CA LEU A 332 26.47 20.89 -3.91
C LEU A 332 26.71 20.31 -2.51
N GLY A 333 25.67 19.74 -1.88
CA GLY A 333 25.81 19.05 -0.59
C GLY A 333 26.63 17.76 -0.66
N GLN A 334 26.53 17.00 -1.76
CA GLN A 334 27.34 15.80 -1.99
C GLN A 334 28.83 16.11 -2.26
N LEU A 335 29.17 17.31 -2.71
CA LEU A 335 30.56 17.76 -2.89
C LEU A 335 31.22 18.19 -1.56
N LEU A 336 30.44 18.32 -0.48
CA LEU A 336 30.90 18.81 0.82
C LEU A 336 30.86 17.73 1.92
N THR A 337 30.66 16.46 1.56
CA THR A 337 30.64 15.29 2.45
C THR A 337 31.46 14.16 1.85
#